data_AF-A0A924JDN2-F1
#
_entry.id   AF-A0A924JDN2-F1
#
_cell.length_a   1.000
_cell.length_b   1.000
_cell.length_c   1.000
_cell.angle_alpha   90.00
_cell.angle_beta   90.00
_cell.angle_gamma   90.00
#
_symmetry.space_group_name_H-M   'P 1'
#
loop_
_entity.id
_entity.type
_entity.pdbx_description
1 polymer ?
#
loop_
_entity_poly.entity_id
_entity_poly.type
_entity_poly.pdbx_seq_one_letter_code
_entity_poly.pdbx_strand_id
1 'polypeptide(L)'
;IQAGPEYVSLGSGLATFLLFSLSGFQLPHYMNIVFPFFAIITAQFLAGLSSVVLRRWAIGQTVIGVLMVLITIALLLLVRPADLLISLVWVGAATVALFFLFRQTDMRSLMGRMVGVMLIFFVSLNLFLYPTWLSYMAGRTAALALNAQPNRAPGNQTRETLLYMPGTGVGGGSFWSYEFYAKGPTRYVRSSQAMQTQVSNGPKLVFTSAAYADSLRSGGFRVRPLATFPYYHVSMLSTDFLNADTRAKTLESYILAEVLDNKKQDRPLRSE
;
A
#
# COMPACT_ATOMS: atom_id res chain seq x y z
N ILE A 1 22.37 -13.57 -40.62
CA ILE A 1 23.22 -13.83 -39.43
C ILE A 1 22.37 -14.66 -38.48
N GLN A 2 22.62 -15.98 -38.40
CA GLN A 2 22.00 -16.79 -37.33
C GLN A 2 22.77 -16.46 -36.05
N ALA A 3 22.12 -15.74 -35.13
CA ALA A 3 22.70 -15.50 -33.81
C ALA A 3 22.85 -16.85 -33.09
N GLY A 4 24.05 -17.16 -32.62
CA GLY A 4 24.30 -18.35 -31.82
C GLY A 4 23.51 -18.31 -30.49
N PRO A 5 23.41 -19.42 -29.76
CA PRO A 5 22.69 -19.47 -28.49
C PRO A 5 23.24 -18.45 -27.49
N GLU A 6 22.35 -17.78 -26.75
CA GLU A 6 22.70 -16.75 -25.75
C GLU A 6 23.26 -17.37 -24.46
N TYR A 7 24.43 -18.01 -24.54
CA TYR A 7 25.04 -18.76 -23.45
C TYR A 7 25.42 -17.89 -22.25
N VAL A 8 25.86 -16.64 -22.48
CA VAL A 8 26.18 -15.70 -21.40
C VAL A 8 24.91 -15.36 -20.62
N SER A 9 23.83 -14.99 -21.31
CA SER A 9 22.55 -14.68 -20.68
C SER A 9 21.97 -15.89 -19.95
N LEU A 10 22.05 -17.08 -20.55
CA LEU A 10 21.59 -18.31 -19.92
C LEU A 10 22.40 -18.66 -18.68
N GLY A 11 23.73 -18.67 -18.78
CA GLY A 11 24.64 -19.01 -17.69
C GLY A 11 24.54 -18.02 -16.54
N SER A 12 24.64 -16.72 -16.82
CA SER A 12 24.51 -15.67 -15.80
C SER A 12 23.11 -15.66 -15.19
N GLY A 13 22.05 -15.72 -16.01
CA GLY A 13 20.67 -15.74 -15.53
C GLY A 13 20.39 -16.94 -14.60
N LEU A 14 20.79 -18.15 -15.01
CA LEU A 14 20.59 -19.35 -14.19
C LEU A 14 21.46 -19.36 -12.93
N ALA A 15 22.73 -18.98 -13.02
CA ALA A 15 23.62 -18.94 -11.87
C ALA A 15 23.11 -17.94 -10.81
N THR A 16 22.72 -16.73 -11.24
CA THR A 16 22.16 -15.71 -10.34
C THR A 16 20.79 -16.13 -9.78
N PHE A 17 19.93 -16.73 -10.60
CA PHE A 17 18.65 -17.28 -10.14
C PHE A 17 18.85 -18.34 -9.05
N LEU A 18 19.76 -19.29 -9.25
CA LEU A 18 20.07 -20.33 -8.27
C LEU A 18 20.69 -19.75 -7.00
N LEU A 19 21.64 -18.82 -7.13
CA LEU A 19 22.28 -18.16 -6.00
C LEU A 19 21.25 -17.51 -5.06
N PHE A 20 20.29 -16.77 -5.63
CA PHE A 20 19.24 -16.12 -4.84
C PHE A 20 18.16 -17.09 -4.36
N SER A 21 17.81 -18.10 -5.16
CA SER A 21 16.82 -19.11 -4.77
C SER A 21 17.32 -20.03 -3.65
N LEU A 22 18.63 -20.28 -3.56
CA LEU A 22 19.26 -21.10 -2.52
C LEU A 22 19.68 -20.27 -1.29
N SER A 23 19.62 -18.94 -1.35
CA SER A 23 19.91 -18.08 -0.21
C SER A 23 18.82 -18.20 0.86
N GLY A 24 19.22 -18.28 2.14
CA GLY A 24 18.30 -18.27 3.28
C GLY A 24 17.64 -16.91 3.54
N PHE A 25 18.10 -15.84 2.88
CA PHE A 25 17.51 -14.51 2.98
C PHE A 25 17.07 -14.03 1.60
N GLN A 26 15.79 -14.23 1.30
CA GLN A 26 15.19 -13.92 0.01
C GLN A 26 14.40 -12.63 0.09
N LEU A 27 14.95 -11.55 -0.47
CA LEU A 27 14.17 -10.35 -0.72
C LEU A 27 13.67 -10.37 -2.17
N PRO A 28 12.36 -10.14 -2.42
CA PRO A 28 11.78 -10.27 -3.75
C PRO A 28 12.49 -9.46 -4.84
N HIS A 29 13.09 -8.32 -4.48
CA HIS A 29 13.79 -7.45 -5.41
C HIS A 29 15.13 -8.01 -5.91
N TYR A 30 15.68 -9.06 -5.30
CA TYR A 30 16.90 -9.70 -5.80
C TYR A 30 16.71 -10.31 -7.19
N MET A 31 15.49 -10.77 -7.48
CA MET A 31 15.14 -11.27 -8.81
C MET A 31 15.15 -10.20 -9.90
N ASN A 32 15.17 -8.91 -9.54
CA ASN A 32 15.18 -7.83 -10.53
C ASN A 32 16.43 -7.86 -11.42
N ILE A 33 17.57 -8.29 -10.88
CA ILE A 33 18.84 -8.38 -11.61
C ILE A 33 18.82 -9.53 -12.63
N VAL A 34 17.96 -10.53 -12.43
CA VAL A 34 17.84 -11.70 -13.32
C VAL A 34 16.98 -11.38 -14.56
N PHE A 35 16.01 -10.46 -14.44
CA PHE A 35 15.06 -10.16 -15.52
C PHE A 35 15.70 -9.79 -16.87
N PRO A 36 16.75 -8.94 -16.96
CA PRO A 36 17.36 -8.61 -18.24
C PRO A 36 17.90 -9.84 -18.99
N PHE A 37 18.48 -10.80 -18.28
CA PHE A 37 18.99 -12.04 -18.89
C PHE A 37 17.86 -12.89 -19.46
N PHE A 38 16.77 -13.08 -18.69
CA PHE A 38 15.61 -13.82 -19.18
C PHE A 38 14.88 -13.09 -20.32
N ALA A 39 14.89 -11.76 -20.35
CA ALA A 39 14.34 -10.99 -21.46
C ALA A 39 15.10 -11.26 -22.78
N ILE A 40 16.44 -11.30 -22.75
CA ILE A 40 17.28 -11.62 -23.92
C ILE A 40 17.00 -13.03 -24.43
N ILE A 41 16.99 -14.02 -23.53
CA ILE A 41 16.70 -15.43 -23.87
C ILE A 41 15.28 -15.55 -24.46
N THR A 42 14.30 -14.85 -23.87
CA THR A 42 12.92 -14.83 -24.37
C THR A 42 12.85 -14.19 -25.76
N ALA A 43 13.58 -13.11 -26.00
CA ALA A 43 13.62 -12.46 -27.32
C ALA A 43 14.22 -13.39 -28.39
N GLN A 44 15.33 -14.09 -28.08
CA GLN A 44 15.92 -15.09 -28.98
C GLN A 44 14.93 -16.22 -29.29
N PHE A 45 14.26 -16.75 -28.25
CA PHE A 45 13.24 -17.78 -28.42
C PHE A 45 12.09 -17.31 -29.32
N LEU A 46 11.56 -16.10 -29.07
CA LEU A 46 10.46 -15.55 -29.85
C LEU A 46 10.85 -15.34 -31.32
N ALA A 47 12.05 -14.82 -31.59
CA ALA A 47 12.55 -14.58 -32.95
C ALA A 47 12.68 -15.87 -33.79
N GLY A 48 12.88 -17.03 -33.14
CA GLY A 48 13.00 -18.33 -33.79
C GLY A 48 11.69 -19.10 -33.99
N LEU A 49 10.54 -18.56 -33.59
CA LEU A 49 9.26 -19.28 -33.62
C LEU A 49 8.74 -19.46 -35.06
N SER A 50 8.38 -20.71 -35.40
CA SER A 50 7.59 -20.98 -36.62
C SER A 50 6.12 -20.57 -36.44
N SER A 51 5.41 -20.35 -37.54
CA SER A 51 3.99 -19.94 -37.53
C SER A 51 3.06 -20.93 -36.80
N VAL A 52 3.32 -22.24 -36.90
CA VAL A 52 2.55 -23.29 -36.21
C VAL A 52 2.76 -23.21 -34.69
N VAL A 53 4.02 -23.05 -34.26
CA VAL A 53 4.35 -22.96 -32.83
C VAL A 53 3.86 -21.64 -32.25
N LEU A 54 3.94 -20.55 -33.01
CA LEU A 54 3.39 -19.24 -32.66
C LEU A 54 1.89 -19.31 -32.35
N ARG A 55 1.11 -20.04 -33.15
CA ARG A 55 -0.33 -20.24 -32.90
C ARG A 55 -0.59 -20.96 -31.57
N ARG A 56 0.22 -21.97 -31.22
CA ARG A 56 0.08 -22.69 -29.93
C ARG A 56 0.34 -21.75 -28.74
N TRP A 57 1.40 -20.94 -28.83
CA TRP A 57 1.68 -19.92 -27.81
C TRP A 57 0.59 -18.85 -27.74
N ALA A 58 0.02 -18.44 -28.88
CA ALA A 58 -1.08 -17.50 -28.92
C ALA A 58 -2.32 -18.01 -28.16
N ILE A 59 -2.64 -19.31 -28.29
CA ILE A 59 -3.74 -19.93 -27.53
C ILE A 59 -3.42 -19.90 -26.03
N GLY A 60 -2.24 -20.39 -25.63
CA GLY A 60 -1.83 -20.41 -24.22
C GLY A 60 -1.81 -19.02 -23.59
N GLN A 61 -1.27 -18.03 -24.29
CA GLN A 61 -1.30 -16.64 -23.86
C GLN A 61 -2.71 -16.09 -23.79
N THR A 62 -3.59 -16.42 -24.74
CA THR A 62 -4.98 -15.97 -24.68
C THR A 62 -5.69 -16.54 -23.45
N VAL A 63 -5.46 -17.81 -23.11
CA VAL A 63 -6.00 -18.43 -21.88
C VAL A 63 -5.48 -17.71 -20.63
N ILE A 64 -4.17 -17.51 -20.51
CA ILE A 64 -3.57 -16.77 -19.39
C ILE A 64 -4.13 -15.34 -19.32
N GLY A 65 -4.27 -14.68 -20.47
CA GLY A 65 -4.78 -13.32 -20.57
C GLY A 65 -6.23 -13.22 -20.09
N VAL A 66 -7.09 -14.14 -20.50
CA VAL A 66 -8.48 -14.23 -20.03
C VAL A 66 -8.52 -14.49 -18.53
N LEU A 67 -7.72 -15.42 -18.00
CA LEU A 67 -7.64 -15.68 -16.57
C LEU A 67 -7.19 -14.45 -15.78
N MET A 68 -6.22 -13.69 -16.27
CA MET A 68 -5.78 -12.44 -15.65
C MET A 68 -6.87 -11.37 -15.64
N VAL A 69 -7.62 -11.21 -16.73
CA VAL A 69 -8.77 -10.30 -16.78
C VAL A 69 -9.84 -10.75 -15.77
N LEU A 70 -10.17 -12.04 -15.73
CA LEU A 70 -11.13 -12.59 -14.76
C LEU A 70 -10.67 -12.38 -13.31
N ILE A 71 -9.39 -12.60 -13.02
CA ILE A 71 -8.80 -12.33 -11.69
C ILE A 71 -8.90 -10.84 -11.36
N THR A 72 -8.63 -9.95 -12.32
CA THR A 72 -8.77 -8.50 -12.13
C THR A 72 -10.21 -8.14 -11.76
N ILE A 73 -11.19 -8.65 -12.51
CA ILE A 73 -12.62 -8.43 -12.25
C ILE A 73 -12.99 -9.01 -10.87
N ALA A 74 -12.57 -10.23 -10.57
CA ALA A 74 -12.85 -10.88 -9.29
C ALA A 74 -12.28 -10.06 -8.11
N LEU A 75 -11.06 -9.55 -8.23
CA LEU A 75 -10.46 -8.67 -7.23
C LEU A 75 -11.25 -7.36 -7.06
N LEU A 76 -11.67 -6.74 -8.16
CA LEU A 76 -12.49 -5.52 -8.10
C LEU A 76 -13.83 -5.79 -7.41
N LEU A 77 -14.50 -6.90 -7.71
CA LEU A 77 -15.78 -7.28 -7.09
C LEU A 77 -15.62 -7.70 -5.62
N LEU A 78 -14.48 -8.30 -5.26
CA LEU A 78 -14.15 -8.69 -3.89
C LEU A 78 -13.85 -7.45 -3.03
N VAL A 79 -13.01 -6.54 -3.55
CA VAL A 79 -12.55 -5.34 -2.83
C VAL A 79 -13.59 -4.23 -2.84
N ARG A 80 -14.41 -4.11 -3.89
CA ARG A 80 -15.40 -3.04 -4.08
C ARG A 80 -14.81 -1.65 -3.80
N PRO A 81 -13.83 -1.18 -4.60
CA PRO A 81 -13.34 0.19 -4.50
C PRO A 81 -14.48 1.20 -4.71
N ALA A 82 -14.32 2.44 -4.24
CA ALA A 82 -15.36 3.47 -4.34
C ALA A 82 -15.84 3.68 -5.79
N ASP A 83 -14.91 3.66 -6.74
CA ASP A 83 -15.16 3.82 -8.18
C ASP A 83 -15.33 2.47 -8.89
N LEU A 84 -15.97 1.47 -8.25
CA LEU A 84 -16.12 0.12 -8.80
C LEU A 84 -16.66 0.11 -10.23
N LEU A 85 -17.73 0.86 -10.50
CA LEU A 85 -18.33 0.91 -11.83
C LEU A 85 -17.33 1.43 -12.89
N ILE A 86 -16.62 2.52 -12.58
CA ILE A 86 -15.61 3.10 -13.46
C ILE A 86 -14.47 2.09 -13.70
N SER A 87 -14.05 1.39 -12.65
CA SER A 87 -12.99 0.36 -12.75
C SER A 87 -13.40 -0.82 -13.65
N LEU A 88 -14.66 -1.27 -13.58
CA LEU A 88 -15.19 -2.35 -14.42
C LEU A 88 -15.35 -1.90 -15.87
N VAL A 89 -15.83 -0.66 -16.08
CA VAL A 89 -15.90 -0.04 -17.41
C VAL A 89 -14.51 0.08 -18.03
N TRP A 90 -13.51 0.50 -17.26
CA TRP A 90 -12.11 0.52 -17.69
C TRP A 90 -11.64 -0.86 -18.15
N VAL A 91 -11.79 -1.90 -17.31
CA VAL A 91 -11.35 -3.25 -17.65
C VAL A 91 -12.09 -3.77 -18.89
N GLY A 92 -13.40 -3.56 -18.98
CA GLY A 92 -14.20 -3.96 -20.13
C GLY A 92 -13.79 -3.25 -21.42
N ALA A 93 -13.72 -1.92 -21.41
CA ALA A 93 -13.35 -1.11 -22.56
C ALA A 93 -11.91 -1.41 -23.03
N ALA A 94 -10.96 -1.52 -22.09
CA ALA A 94 -9.58 -1.84 -22.41
C ALA A 94 -9.43 -3.26 -22.96
N THR A 95 -10.17 -4.25 -22.44
CA THR A 95 -10.17 -5.62 -22.96
C THR A 95 -10.72 -5.68 -24.39
N VAL A 96 -11.81 -4.96 -24.67
CA VAL A 96 -12.41 -4.88 -26.02
C VAL A 96 -11.44 -4.18 -26.98
N ALA A 97 -10.86 -3.05 -26.58
CA ALA A 97 -9.85 -2.35 -27.37
C ALA A 97 -8.65 -3.25 -27.68
N LEU A 98 -8.17 -3.98 -26.67
CA LEU A 98 -7.05 -4.90 -26.81
C LEU A 98 -7.33 -6.02 -27.81
N PHE A 99 -8.55 -6.60 -27.76
CA PHE A 99 -8.99 -7.62 -28.69
C PHE A 99 -8.96 -7.10 -30.13
N PHE A 100 -9.50 -5.91 -30.40
CA PHE A 100 -9.52 -5.34 -31.74
C PHE A 100 -8.12 -4.95 -32.26
N LEU A 101 -7.29 -4.36 -31.40
CA LEU A 101 -5.93 -3.93 -31.75
C LEU A 101 -5.00 -5.10 -32.09
N PHE A 102 -5.16 -6.24 -31.41
CA PHE A 102 -4.25 -7.38 -31.52
C PHE A 102 -4.97 -8.68 -31.91
N ARG A 103 -6.00 -8.62 -32.76
CA ARG A 103 -6.76 -9.82 -33.18
C ARG A 103 -5.97 -10.81 -34.06
N GLN A 104 -4.87 -10.37 -34.66
CA GLN A 104 -4.09 -11.23 -35.58
C GLN A 104 -3.25 -12.26 -34.82
N THR A 105 -2.80 -13.31 -35.53
CA THR A 105 -1.91 -14.34 -34.97
C THR A 105 -0.49 -14.14 -35.51
N ASP A 106 0.07 -12.96 -35.24
CA ASP A 106 1.45 -12.59 -35.57
C ASP A 106 2.22 -12.25 -34.28
N MET A 107 3.54 -12.10 -34.40
CA MET A 107 4.41 -11.82 -33.23
C MET A 107 4.00 -10.52 -32.52
N ARG A 108 3.67 -9.48 -33.30
CA ARG A 108 3.25 -8.18 -32.77
C ARG A 108 1.98 -8.30 -31.93
N SER A 109 0.97 -9.02 -32.43
CA SER A 109 -0.28 -9.22 -31.68
C SER A 109 -0.09 -10.08 -30.45
N LEU A 110 0.77 -11.10 -30.53
CA LEU A 110 1.11 -11.94 -29.38
C LEU A 110 1.69 -11.10 -28.24
N MET A 111 2.74 -10.33 -28.52
CA MET A 111 3.37 -9.44 -27.54
C MET A 111 2.40 -8.36 -27.04
N GLY A 112 1.67 -7.73 -27.96
CA GLY A 112 0.72 -6.66 -27.66
C GLY A 112 -0.39 -7.10 -26.72
N ARG A 113 -0.94 -8.32 -26.89
CA ARG A 113 -1.94 -8.88 -25.98
C ARG A 113 -1.41 -9.00 -24.56
N MET A 114 -0.22 -9.57 -24.37
CA MET A 114 0.34 -9.77 -23.03
C MET A 114 0.71 -8.46 -22.34
N VAL A 115 1.35 -7.54 -23.06
CA VAL A 115 1.61 -6.20 -22.54
C VAL A 115 0.31 -5.51 -22.16
N GLY A 116 -0.70 -5.59 -23.02
CA GLY A 116 -2.01 -4.98 -22.77
C GLY A 116 -2.75 -5.58 -21.57
N VAL A 117 -2.76 -6.91 -21.42
CA VAL A 117 -3.35 -7.58 -20.24
C VAL A 117 -2.64 -7.11 -18.97
N MET A 118 -1.30 -7.06 -18.98
CA MET A 118 -0.54 -6.57 -17.83
C MET A 118 -0.85 -5.11 -17.54
N LEU A 119 -1.00 -4.26 -18.55
CA LEU A 119 -1.42 -2.87 -18.38
C LEU A 119 -2.82 -2.77 -17.76
N ILE A 120 -3.79 -3.56 -18.22
CA ILE A 120 -5.13 -3.60 -17.63
C ILE A 120 -5.04 -3.93 -16.14
N PHE A 121 -4.28 -4.96 -15.77
CA PHE A 121 -4.08 -5.37 -14.38
C PHE A 121 -3.38 -4.28 -13.55
N PHE A 122 -2.24 -3.77 -14.02
CA PHE A 122 -1.44 -2.77 -13.30
C PHE A 122 -2.16 -1.43 -13.15
N VAL A 123 -2.87 -0.96 -14.17
CA VAL A 123 -3.69 0.25 -14.07
C VAL A 123 -4.82 0.02 -13.07
N SER A 124 -5.45 -1.16 -13.10
CA SER A 124 -6.53 -1.48 -12.15
C SER A 124 -6.02 -1.51 -10.70
N LEU A 125 -4.84 -2.09 -10.48
CA LEU A 125 -4.17 -2.07 -9.19
C LEU A 125 -3.86 -0.64 -8.74
N ASN A 126 -3.22 0.17 -9.59
CA ASN A 126 -2.71 1.47 -9.18
C ASN A 126 -3.78 2.56 -9.06
N LEU A 127 -4.81 2.54 -9.91
CA LEU A 127 -5.82 3.60 -9.92
C LEU A 127 -7.03 3.29 -9.04
N PHE A 128 -7.35 2.02 -8.79
CA PHE A 128 -8.58 1.67 -8.07
C PHE A 128 -8.30 0.89 -6.76
N LEU A 129 -7.45 -0.13 -6.81
CA LEU A 129 -7.23 -0.99 -5.65
C LEU A 129 -6.27 -0.38 -4.61
N TYR A 130 -5.10 0.14 -5.02
CA TYR A 130 -4.15 0.76 -4.11
C TYR A 130 -4.74 1.97 -3.37
N PRO A 131 -5.45 2.93 -4.01
CA PRO A 131 -6.08 4.02 -3.28
C PRO A 131 -7.05 3.53 -2.19
N THR A 132 -7.77 2.44 -2.48
CA THR A 132 -8.68 1.80 -1.53
C THR A 132 -7.93 1.15 -0.37
N TRP A 133 -6.83 0.43 -0.61
CA TRP A 133 -6.06 -0.16 0.49
C TRP A 133 -5.35 0.92 1.31
N LEU A 134 -4.74 1.91 0.67
CA LEU A 134 -4.01 2.99 1.32
C LEU A 134 -4.90 3.91 2.17
N SER A 135 -6.22 3.89 2.02
CA SER A 135 -7.12 4.57 2.95
C SER A 135 -7.17 3.92 4.34
N TYR A 136 -6.74 2.66 4.46
CA TYR A 136 -6.61 1.96 5.73
C TYR A 136 -5.21 2.11 6.37
N MET A 137 -4.35 2.95 5.79
CA MET A 137 -3.16 3.43 6.49
C MET A 137 -3.54 4.65 7.35
N ALA A 138 -4.01 4.38 8.58
CA ALA A 138 -4.53 5.40 9.50
C ALA A 138 -3.66 6.65 9.68
N GLY A 139 -2.34 6.50 9.64
CA GLY A 139 -1.35 7.56 9.81
C GLY A 139 -1.34 8.52 8.63
N ARG A 140 -1.35 7.99 7.40
CA ARG A 140 -1.51 8.80 6.18
C ARG A 140 -2.83 9.56 6.23
N THR A 141 -3.94 8.87 6.52
CA THR A 141 -5.27 9.51 6.52
C THR A 141 -5.42 10.54 7.64
N ALA A 142 -4.92 10.26 8.84
CA ALA A 142 -4.92 11.21 9.95
C ALA A 142 -4.05 12.44 9.68
N ALA A 143 -2.84 12.26 9.11
CA ALA A 143 -1.98 13.37 8.76
C ALA A 143 -2.62 14.25 7.67
N LEU A 144 -3.19 13.66 6.62
CA LEU A 144 -3.90 14.40 5.57
C LEU A 144 -5.13 15.14 6.11
N ALA A 145 -5.93 14.49 6.95
CA ALA A 145 -7.10 15.13 7.59
C ALA A 145 -6.70 16.32 8.46
N LEU A 146 -5.60 16.21 9.21
CA LEU A 146 -5.09 17.29 10.03
C LEU A 146 -4.48 18.43 9.20
N ASN A 147 -3.77 18.11 8.13
CA ASN A 147 -3.18 19.08 7.21
C ASN A 147 -4.23 19.90 6.45
N ALA A 148 -5.43 19.35 6.25
CA ALA A 148 -6.54 20.02 5.57
C ALA A 148 -7.27 21.06 6.46
N GLN A 149 -6.95 21.15 7.75
CA GLN A 149 -7.60 22.10 8.66
C GLN A 149 -7.18 23.54 8.34
N PRO A 150 -8.10 24.52 8.31
CA PRO A 150 -7.81 25.91 7.96
C PRO A 150 -6.71 26.55 8.81
N ASN A 151 -6.64 26.16 10.09
CA ASN A 151 -5.67 26.67 11.06
C ASN A 151 -4.22 26.20 10.78
N ARG A 152 -3.99 25.33 9.78
CA ARG A 152 -2.67 24.83 9.35
C ARG A 152 -2.24 25.33 7.96
N ALA A 153 -2.79 26.44 7.49
CA ALA A 153 -2.29 27.12 6.28
C ALA A 153 -0.78 27.44 6.40
N PRO A 154 -0.02 27.46 5.29
CA PRO A 154 1.40 27.79 5.30
C PRO A 154 1.64 29.15 5.97
N GLY A 155 2.43 29.18 7.04
CA GLY A 155 2.73 30.39 7.82
C GLY A 155 2.18 30.40 9.26
N ASN A 156 1.22 29.53 9.60
CA ASN A 156 0.74 29.37 10.98
C ASN A 156 1.62 28.39 11.76
N GLN A 157 1.86 28.66 13.04
CA GLN A 157 2.51 27.72 13.96
C GLN A 157 1.69 26.42 14.05
N THR A 158 2.19 25.37 13.40
CA THR A 158 1.58 24.04 13.47
C THR A 158 1.85 23.42 14.84
N ARG A 159 0.78 23.09 15.58
CA ARG A 159 0.89 22.34 16.84
C ARG A 159 1.63 21.02 16.60
N GLU A 160 2.64 20.74 17.41
CA GLU A 160 3.35 19.45 17.42
C GLU A 160 2.36 18.31 17.70
N THR A 161 2.44 17.23 16.93
CA THR A 161 1.70 15.99 17.21
C THR A 161 2.61 15.01 17.94
N LEU A 162 2.16 14.54 19.10
CA LEU A 162 2.83 13.48 19.84
C LEU A 162 2.39 12.12 19.32
N LEU A 163 3.36 11.28 18.93
CA LEU A 163 3.14 9.91 18.52
C LEU A 163 3.30 9.02 19.75
N TYR A 164 2.18 8.72 20.43
CA TYR A 164 2.21 7.97 21.68
C TYR A 164 2.21 6.47 21.40
N MET A 165 3.31 5.81 21.78
CA MET A 165 3.49 4.36 21.68
C MET A 165 4.38 3.93 22.85
N PRO A 166 3.79 3.47 23.98
CA PRO A 166 4.59 3.06 25.12
C PRO A 166 5.48 1.85 24.78
N GLY A 167 6.72 1.86 25.27
CA GLY A 167 7.68 0.76 25.11
C GLY A 167 8.86 1.04 24.15
N THR A 168 9.67 0.00 23.94
CA THR A 168 10.93 0.06 23.18
C THR A 168 10.80 -0.28 21.70
N GLY A 169 9.58 -0.55 21.21
CA GLY A 169 9.31 -0.90 19.82
C GLY A 169 9.74 0.20 18.84
N VAL A 170 9.99 -0.16 17.58
CA VAL A 170 10.59 0.72 16.56
C VAL A 170 9.64 1.81 16.00
N GLY A 171 8.48 2.04 16.63
CA GLY A 171 7.45 2.92 16.07
C GLY A 171 6.64 2.25 14.95
N GLY A 172 6.51 0.91 15.00
CA GLY A 172 5.75 0.13 14.03
C GLY A 172 4.25 0.44 14.04
N GLY A 173 3.55 0.03 12.97
CA GLY A 173 2.14 0.35 12.77
C GLY A 173 1.97 1.55 11.86
N SER A 174 1.16 2.52 12.27
CA SER A 174 0.83 3.67 11.42
C SER A 174 1.57 4.98 11.76
N PHE A 175 2.56 4.95 12.63
CA PHE A 175 3.29 6.16 13.03
C PHE A 175 4.23 6.69 11.93
N TRP A 176 4.95 5.81 11.23
CA TRP A 176 5.83 6.22 10.13
C TRP A 176 5.08 6.89 8.98
N SER A 177 3.90 6.37 8.64
CA SER A 177 3.05 7.01 7.63
C SER A 177 2.52 8.34 8.14
N TYR A 178 2.18 8.47 9.42
CA TYR A 178 1.80 9.77 9.97
C TYR A 178 2.93 10.79 9.86
N GLU A 179 4.12 10.45 10.35
CA GLU A 179 5.31 11.32 10.35
C GLU A 179 5.70 11.77 8.93
N PHE A 180 5.69 10.84 7.96
CA PHE A 180 6.01 11.16 6.58
C PHE A 180 5.00 12.14 5.93
N TYR A 181 3.70 11.98 6.21
CA TYR A 181 2.65 12.80 5.58
C TYR A 181 2.29 14.05 6.38
N ALA A 182 2.72 14.20 7.63
CA ALA A 182 2.42 15.35 8.47
C ALA A 182 3.19 16.60 7.98
N LYS A 183 2.50 17.75 7.87
CA LYS A 183 3.15 19.04 7.57
C LYS A 183 3.70 19.76 8.80
N GLY A 184 3.47 19.22 10.00
CA GLY A 184 3.91 19.81 11.27
C GLY A 184 4.86 18.87 12.01
N PRO A 185 5.57 19.35 13.04
CA PRO A 185 6.53 18.55 13.77
C PRO A 185 5.84 17.39 14.50
N THR A 186 6.51 16.24 14.51
CA THR A 186 6.10 15.05 15.23
C THR A 186 7.14 14.67 16.27
N ARG A 187 6.68 14.12 17.40
CA ARG A 187 7.57 13.65 18.46
C ARG A 187 7.05 12.35 19.06
N TYR A 188 7.90 11.34 19.13
CA TYR A 188 7.55 10.09 19.79
C TYR A 188 7.52 10.25 21.31
N VAL A 189 6.49 9.68 21.93
CA VAL A 189 6.36 9.60 23.39
C VAL A 189 6.22 8.14 23.77
N ARG A 190 7.21 7.63 24.53
CA ARG A 190 7.40 6.19 24.77
C ARG A 190 7.02 5.72 26.17
N SER A 191 6.49 6.61 27.01
CA SER A 191 6.02 6.26 28.35
C SER A 191 4.97 7.25 28.84
N SER A 192 4.13 6.81 29.77
CA SER A 192 3.13 7.68 30.42
C SER A 192 3.80 8.80 31.23
N GLN A 193 4.99 8.57 31.79
CA GLN A 193 5.76 9.61 32.48
C GLN A 193 6.23 10.70 31.51
N ALA A 194 6.77 10.31 30.34
CA ALA A 194 7.12 11.27 29.30
C ALA A 194 5.88 12.02 28.81
N MET A 195 4.74 11.33 28.71
CA MET A 195 3.46 11.95 28.35
C MET A 195 3.03 13.00 29.38
N GLN A 196 3.12 12.70 30.67
CA GLN A 196 2.81 13.63 31.76
C GLN A 196 3.63 14.92 31.67
N THR A 197 4.94 14.80 31.39
CA THR A 197 5.81 15.97 31.19
C THR A 197 5.33 16.82 30.00
N GLN A 198 4.87 16.19 28.91
CA GLN A 198 4.39 16.93 27.74
C GLN A 198 3.08 17.70 28.00
N VAL A 199 2.11 17.08 28.68
CA VAL A 199 0.81 17.71 28.95
C VAL A 199 0.82 18.68 30.14
N SER A 200 1.89 18.67 30.93
CA SER A 200 2.07 19.63 32.03
C SER A 200 2.05 21.09 31.53
N ASN A 201 2.41 21.32 30.27
CA ASN A 201 2.41 22.64 29.63
C ASN A 201 1.11 22.92 28.83
N GLY A 202 0.04 22.20 29.13
CA GLY A 202 -1.27 22.34 28.50
C GLY A 202 -1.62 21.18 27.54
N PRO A 203 -2.79 21.28 26.87
CA PRO A 203 -3.29 20.21 26.02
C PRO A 203 -2.33 19.90 24.86
N LYS A 204 -2.11 18.62 24.59
CA LYS A 204 -1.28 18.14 23.48
C LYS A 204 -2.09 17.32 22.50
N LEU A 205 -1.78 17.49 21.22
CA LEU A 205 -2.33 16.66 20.15
C LEU A 205 -1.57 15.34 20.14
N VAL A 206 -2.29 14.23 20.16
CA VAL A 206 -1.72 12.88 20.25
C VAL A 206 -2.33 12.01 19.17
N PHE A 207 -1.48 11.32 18.42
CA PHE A 207 -1.86 10.24 17.53
C PHE A 207 -1.41 8.91 18.15
N THR A 208 -2.34 7.95 18.29
CA THR A 208 -2.07 6.65 18.93
C THR A 208 -3.13 5.61 18.58
N SER A 209 -2.93 4.34 18.93
CA SER A 209 -3.96 3.30 18.77
C SER A 209 -5.08 3.48 19.80
N ALA A 210 -6.27 2.96 19.51
CA ALA A 210 -7.40 3.00 20.45
C ALA A 210 -7.03 2.32 21.80
N ALA A 211 -6.33 1.19 21.75
CA ALA A 211 -5.87 0.48 22.95
C ALA A 211 -4.93 1.33 23.82
N TYR A 212 -3.99 2.07 23.21
CA TYR A 212 -3.10 2.95 23.95
C TYR A 212 -3.79 4.23 24.44
N ALA A 213 -4.81 4.71 23.73
CA ALA A 213 -5.65 5.78 24.21
C ALA A 213 -6.44 5.38 25.47
N ASP A 214 -6.96 4.15 25.52
CA ASP A 214 -7.61 3.62 26.71
C ASP A 214 -6.63 3.44 27.87
N SER A 215 -5.39 3.04 27.58
CA SER A 215 -4.30 3.02 28.57
C SER A 215 -3.97 4.42 29.13
N LEU A 216 -4.04 5.48 28.32
CA LEU A 216 -3.90 6.84 28.81
C LEU A 216 -5.07 7.23 29.72
N ARG A 217 -6.31 6.87 29.34
CA ARG A 217 -7.50 7.14 30.18
C ARG A 217 -7.39 6.45 31.54
N SER A 218 -7.02 5.18 31.57
CA SER A 218 -6.82 4.43 32.82
C SER A 218 -5.63 4.96 33.62
N GLY A 219 -4.62 5.51 32.95
CA GLY A 219 -3.49 6.23 33.55
C GLY A 219 -3.83 7.61 34.11
N GLY A 220 -5.10 8.03 34.10
CA GLY A 220 -5.55 9.29 34.68
C GLY A 220 -5.43 10.51 33.76
N PHE A 221 -5.22 10.31 32.45
CA PHE A 221 -5.27 11.40 31.47
C PHE A 221 -6.68 11.60 30.93
N ARG A 222 -7.06 12.86 30.67
CA ARG A 222 -8.29 13.15 29.93
C ARG A 222 -7.98 13.10 28.44
N VAL A 223 -8.51 12.09 27.75
CA VAL A 223 -8.32 11.88 26.30
C VAL A 223 -9.60 12.24 25.55
N ARG A 224 -9.59 13.39 24.86
CA ARG A 224 -10.69 13.85 24.00
C ARG A 224 -10.42 13.43 22.54
N PRO A 225 -11.09 12.39 22.02
CA PRO A 225 -10.91 11.99 20.62
C PRO A 225 -11.41 13.10 19.70
N LEU A 226 -10.61 13.43 18.69
CA LEU A 226 -10.95 14.39 17.63
C LEU A 226 -11.41 13.65 16.37
N ALA A 227 -10.75 12.53 16.05
CA ALA A 227 -11.10 11.67 14.93
C ALA A 227 -10.57 10.24 15.15
N THR A 228 -11.25 9.27 14.56
CA THR A 228 -10.87 7.85 14.55
C THR A 228 -10.62 7.41 13.12
N PHE A 229 -9.57 6.63 12.91
CA PHE A 229 -9.10 6.19 11.61
C PHE A 229 -8.96 4.67 11.61
N PRO A 230 -9.58 3.96 10.65
CA PRO A 230 -9.39 2.54 10.52
C PRO A 230 -7.96 2.22 10.09
N TYR A 231 -7.39 1.17 10.68
CA TYR A 231 -6.05 0.70 10.39
C TYR A 231 -6.04 -0.75 9.96
N TYR A 232 -5.28 -1.03 8.92
CA TYR A 232 -4.90 -2.38 8.53
C TYR A 232 -3.44 -2.39 8.05
N HIS A 233 -2.71 -3.46 8.31
CA HIS A 233 -1.34 -3.62 7.85
C HIS A 233 -1.31 -4.04 6.36
N VAL A 234 -1.50 -3.07 5.47
CA VAL A 234 -1.74 -3.28 4.03
C VAL A 234 -0.62 -3.95 3.24
N SER A 235 0.59 -4.10 3.80
CA SER A 235 1.65 -4.92 3.20
C SER A 235 1.46 -6.42 3.42
N MET A 236 0.50 -6.82 4.28
CA MET A 236 0.13 -8.21 4.55
C MET A 236 -1.38 -8.40 4.31
N LEU A 237 -1.79 -8.40 3.04
CA LEU A 237 -3.19 -8.54 2.66
C LEU A 237 -3.72 -9.95 3.00
N SER A 238 -4.76 -10.03 3.83
CA SER A 238 -5.54 -11.25 4.05
C SER A 238 -6.79 -11.28 3.17
N THR A 239 -7.30 -12.48 2.91
CA THR A 239 -8.57 -12.68 2.20
C THR A 239 -9.73 -11.95 2.87
N ASP A 240 -9.77 -11.95 4.21
CA ASP A 240 -10.81 -11.26 4.99
C ASP A 240 -10.74 -9.75 4.85
N PHE A 241 -9.54 -9.16 4.76
CA PHE A 241 -9.43 -7.74 4.51
C PHE A 241 -9.82 -7.38 3.06
N LEU A 242 -9.45 -8.21 2.09
CA LEU A 242 -9.81 -7.97 0.70
C LEU A 242 -11.32 -7.99 0.51
N ASN A 243 -12.02 -8.94 1.11
CA ASN A 243 -13.47 -9.02 1.02
C ASN A 243 -14.17 -7.85 1.71
N ALA A 244 -14.89 -7.02 0.95
CA ALA A 244 -15.60 -5.85 1.46
C ALA A 244 -16.59 -6.18 2.60
N ASP A 245 -17.19 -7.37 2.61
CA ASP A 245 -18.20 -7.79 3.57
C ASP A 245 -17.59 -8.25 4.92
N THR A 246 -16.35 -8.75 4.92
CA THR A 246 -15.65 -9.18 6.15
C THR A 246 -14.56 -8.22 6.60
N ARG A 247 -14.13 -7.28 5.75
CA ARG A 247 -13.05 -6.31 6.01
C ARG A 247 -13.17 -5.61 7.34
N ALA A 248 -14.35 -5.13 7.71
CA ALA A 248 -14.56 -4.37 8.93
C ALA A 248 -14.11 -5.12 10.20
N LYS A 249 -14.11 -6.47 10.18
CA LYS A 249 -13.73 -7.32 11.31
C LYS A 249 -12.21 -7.41 11.51
N THR A 250 -11.42 -7.02 10.52
CA THR A 250 -9.95 -7.09 10.58
C THR A 250 -9.31 -5.74 10.90
N LEU A 251 -10.12 -4.69 11.03
CA LEU A 251 -9.63 -3.33 11.22
C LEU A 251 -9.33 -3.07 12.70
N GLU A 252 -8.15 -2.54 12.95
CA GLU A 252 -7.84 -1.87 14.20
C GLU A 252 -8.22 -0.39 14.09
N SER A 253 -8.18 0.32 15.21
CA SER A 253 -8.50 1.75 15.25
C SER A 253 -7.32 2.54 15.78
N TYR A 254 -6.97 3.60 15.06
CA TYR A 254 -6.11 4.67 15.55
C TYR A 254 -6.95 5.91 15.80
N ILE A 255 -6.53 6.72 16.76
CA ILE A 255 -7.20 7.96 17.08
C ILE A 255 -6.23 9.13 17.03
N LEU A 256 -6.75 10.26 16.60
CA LEU A 256 -6.18 11.56 16.84
C LEU A 256 -6.98 12.20 17.98
N ALA A 257 -6.31 12.57 19.06
CA ALA A 257 -6.96 13.05 20.28
C ALA A 257 -6.22 14.23 20.88
N GLU A 258 -6.94 15.07 21.62
CA GLU A 258 -6.33 16.04 22.52
C GLU A 258 -6.24 15.41 23.92
N VAL A 259 -5.03 15.38 24.47
CA VAL A 259 -4.75 14.77 25.77
C VAL A 259 -4.38 15.86 26.76
N LEU A 260 -4.99 15.79 27.94
CA LEU A 260 -4.81 16.74 29.03
C LEU A 260 -4.46 16.02 30.34
N ASP A 261 -3.74 16.74 31.20
CA ASP A 261 -3.54 16.34 32.59
C ASP A 261 -4.81 16.59 33.39
N ASN A 262 -5.35 15.55 34.02
CA ASN A 262 -6.59 15.64 34.79
C ASN A 262 -6.38 16.37 36.13
N LYS A 263 -5.13 16.53 36.60
CA LYS A 263 -4.81 17.11 37.93
C LYS A 263 -4.77 18.64 38.00
N LYS A 264 -4.82 19.37 36.88
CA LYS A 264 -4.61 20.84 36.87
C LYS A 264 -5.89 21.69 36.86
N GLN A 265 -7.07 21.11 36.67
CA GLN A 265 -8.31 21.90 36.57
C GLN A 265 -8.99 22.19 37.93
N ASP A 266 -8.59 21.52 39.02
CA ASP A 266 -9.11 21.77 40.38
C ASP A 266 -8.33 22.84 41.17
N ARG A 267 -7.41 23.58 40.54
CA ARG A 267 -6.86 24.78 41.18
C ARG A 267 -7.75 25.98 40.84
N PRO A 268 -8.47 26.56 41.81
CA PRO A 268 -9.21 27.78 41.56
C PRO A 268 -8.23 28.84 41.09
N LEU A 269 -8.62 29.56 40.03
CA LEU A 269 -7.95 30.78 39.60
C LEU A 269 -7.85 31.68 40.84
N ARG A 270 -6.64 31.82 41.39
CA ARG A 270 -6.37 32.88 42.36
C ARG A 270 -6.55 34.18 41.58
N SER A 271 -7.61 34.89 41.92
CA SER A 271 -7.75 36.32 41.68
C SER A 271 -6.58 37.02 42.40
N GLU A 272 -5.64 37.53 41.63
CA GLU A 272 -4.82 38.68 42.02
C GLU A 272 -5.33 39.90 41.23
#